data_AF-A0A0K0DK82-F1
#
_entry.id   AF-A0A0K0DK82-F1
#
_cell.length_a   1.000
_cell.length_b   1.000
_cell.length_c   1.000
_cell.angle_alpha   90.00
_cell.angle_beta   90.00
_cell.angle_gamma   90.00
#
_symmetry.space_group_name_H-M   'P 1'
#
loop_
_entity.id
_entity.type
_entity.pdbx_description
1 polymer ?
#
loop_
_entity_poly.entity_id
_entity_poly.type
_entity_poly.pdbx_seq_one_letter_code
_entity_poly.pdbx_strand_id
1 'polypeptide(L)'
;LERKYEYFVHFEGQDRRLDQWISGDQLVELFLFYGALVRSKVTCTPPEKNIEKIVFGSYEIQCWYYSPYRLKSKAVDRLFVCENCLLYTEDRCRYACHLANDCKPSCPPGENIYEESDIKVYEVFGALEKPFYVIAKGLFQFYCQRLCLLAKLFIDHKTLCFDVENFIFYLLCEMDDDGTHIAAMFSKEMYSANNLACIMTLPCYQRKGYGNLLIQLSYEMSKRAKYPGTPERPFSDLGEISYKKYWLWVLLEFFDSTAMRKASFILTFFSQHTSSFAFHLSWPILCSLLSYLFSKFILSFHVFFPRTVSS
;
A
#
# COMPACT_ATOMS: atom_id res chain seq x y z
N LEU A 1 23.21 -17.71 -15.06
CA LEU A 1 22.74 -18.73 -14.10
C LEU A 1 22.16 -17.99 -12.91
N GLU A 2 20.85 -17.75 -12.91
CA GLU A 2 20.13 -17.24 -11.73
C GLU A 2 20.32 -18.24 -10.59
N ARG A 3 20.92 -17.80 -9.48
CA ARG A 3 21.08 -18.65 -8.29
C ARG A 3 19.75 -18.63 -7.53
N LYS A 4 19.11 -19.79 -7.41
CA LYS A 4 17.90 -19.95 -6.59
C LYS A 4 18.31 -20.20 -5.14
N TYR A 5 17.70 -19.46 -4.22
CA TYR A 5 17.87 -19.63 -2.79
C TYR A 5 16.69 -20.39 -2.19
N GLU A 6 17.01 -21.31 -1.28
CA GLU A 6 16.03 -22.00 -0.44
C GLU A 6 16.16 -21.55 1.00
N TYR A 7 15.03 -21.40 1.69
CA TYR A 7 14.89 -20.94 3.06
C TYR A 7 14.42 -22.08 3.95
N PHE A 8 15.06 -22.29 5.09
CA PHE A 8 14.57 -23.28 6.07
C PHE A 8 13.52 -22.62 6.98
N VAL A 9 12.32 -23.20 7.00
CA VAL A 9 11.20 -22.71 7.81
C VAL A 9 10.96 -23.66 8.96
N HIS A 10 10.97 -23.10 10.17
CA HIS A 10 10.58 -23.80 11.40
C HIS A 10 9.22 -23.30 11.90
N PHE A 11 8.29 -24.23 12.13
CA PHE A 11 6.94 -23.91 12.62
C PHE A 11 6.89 -23.98 14.14
N GLU A 12 6.85 -22.82 14.80
CA GLU A 12 6.87 -22.72 16.26
C GLU A 12 5.59 -23.34 16.86
N GLY A 13 5.75 -24.23 17.85
CA GLY A 13 4.62 -24.94 18.49
C GLY A 13 4.03 -26.09 17.66
N GLN A 14 4.61 -26.42 16.51
CA GLN A 14 4.23 -27.57 15.68
C GLN A 14 5.34 -28.64 15.68
N ASP A 15 5.02 -29.83 15.17
CA ASP A 15 5.97 -30.94 15.08
C ASP A 15 7.12 -30.60 14.12
N ARG A 16 8.37 -30.77 14.58
CA ARG A 16 9.60 -30.49 13.80
C ARG A 16 9.72 -31.27 12.50
N ARG A 17 8.95 -32.35 12.32
CA ARG A 17 8.86 -33.09 11.04
C ARG A 17 8.25 -32.26 9.91
N LEU A 18 7.59 -31.15 10.24
CA LEU A 18 7.02 -30.19 9.28
C LEU A 18 8.05 -29.14 8.83
N ASP A 19 9.22 -29.08 9.46
CA ASP A 19 10.28 -28.15 9.07
C ASP A 19 10.83 -28.55 7.70
N GLN A 20 10.95 -27.58 6.80
CA GLN A 20 11.36 -27.84 5.42
C GLN A 20 12.10 -26.67 4.80
N TRP A 21 12.90 -27.00 3.79
CA TRP A 21 13.48 -26.03 2.87
C TRP A 21 12.45 -25.68 1.82
N ILE A 22 12.21 -24.39 1.61
CA ILE A 22 11.27 -23.90 0.60
C ILE A 22 11.92 -22.80 -0.23
N SER A 23 11.53 -22.68 -1.49
CA SER A 23 11.99 -21.59 -2.35
C SER A 23 11.47 -20.23 -1.85
N GLY A 24 12.07 -19.13 -2.32
CA GLY A 24 11.55 -17.78 -2.05
C GLY A 24 10.07 -17.62 -2.44
N ASP A 25 9.66 -18.19 -3.58
CA ASP A 25 8.27 -18.15 -4.04
C ASP A 25 7.34 -18.90 -3.07
N GLN A 26 7.75 -20.10 -2.63
CA GLN A 26 7.00 -20.91 -1.67
C GLN A 26 6.92 -20.24 -0.29
N LEU A 27 7.97 -19.53 0.15
CA LEU A 27 7.95 -18.76 1.39
C LEU A 27 6.88 -17.66 1.32
N VAL A 28 6.81 -16.92 0.20
CA VAL A 28 5.78 -15.90 -0.02
C VAL A 28 4.38 -16.51 -0.02
N GLU A 29 4.19 -17.66 -0.69
CA GLU A 29 2.91 -18.40 -0.68
C GLU A 29 2.51 -18.86 0.72
N LEU A 30 3.46 -19.41 1.49
CA LEU A 30 3.24 -19.86 2.86
C LEU A 30 2.77 -18.71 3.76
N PHE A 31 3.39 -17.52 3.63
CA PHE A 31 2.97 -16.31 4.34
C PHE A 31 1.55 -15.88 3.97
N LEU A 32 1.18 -15.97 2.69
CA LEU A 32 -0.17 -15.64 2.22
C LEU A 32 -1.21 -16.64 2.76
N PHE A 33 -0.87 -17.93 2.82
CA PHE A 33 -1.76 -18.99 3.28
C PHE A 33 -1.97 -18.99 4.80
N TYR A 34 -0.89 -18.87 5.59
CA TYR A 34 -0.99 -18.77 7.05
C TYR A 34 -1.69 -17.47 7.50
N GLY A 35 -1.47 -16.36 6.79
CA GLY A 35 -2.22 -15.12 7.01
C GLY A 35 -3.72 -15.26 6.77
N ALA A 36 -4.14 -16.18 5.89
CA ALA A 36 -5.55 -16.47 5.64
C ALA A 36 -6.18 -17.40 6.69
N LEU A 37 -5.44 -18.39 7.21
CA LEU A 37 -5.93 -19.37 8.20
C LEU A 37 -6.22 -18.77 9.58
N VAL A 38 -5.51 -17.71 9.98
CA VAL A 38 -5.76 -17.01 11.26
C VAL A 38 -7.09 -16.22 11.25
N ARG A 39 -7.76 -16.08 10.09
CA ARG A 39 -8.97 -15.25 9.92
C ARG A 39 -10.30 -15.94 10.23
N SER A 40 -10.34 -17.22 10.59
CA SER A 40 -11.62 -17.84 10.94
C SER A 40 -12.05 -17.52 12.38
N LYS A 41 -12.61 -16.33 12.59
CA LYS A 41 -13.70 -16.00 13.55
C LYS A 41 -13.70 -14.51 13.89
N VAL A 42 -14.38 -13.71 13.07
CA VAL A 42 -15.22 -12.59 13.56
C VAL A 42 -16.39 -12.45 12.60
N THR A 43 -17.54 -13.03 12.93
CA THR A 43 -18.81 -12.67 12.30
C THR A 43 -19.35 -11.43 13.00
N CYS A 44 -18.81 -10.26 12.67
CA CYS A 44 -19.48 -9.00 12.96
C CYS A 44 -20.48 -8.74 11.83
N THR A 45 -21.69 -8.31 12.18
CA THR A 45 -22.62 -7.72 11.22
C THR A 45 -21.87 -6.65 10.41
N PRO A 46 -21.97 -6.64 9.08
CA PRO A 46 -21.29 -5.62 8.27
C PRO A 46 -21.69 -4.23 8.78
N PRO A 47 -20.74 -3.29 8.92
CA PRO A 47 -21.07 -1.92 9.26
C PRO A 47 -22.12 -1.37 8.27
N GLU A 48 -23.08 -0.61 8.78
CA GLU A 48 -24.17 -0.06 7.96
C GLU A 48 -23.60 0.87 6.89
N LYS A 49 -23.61 0.42 5.63
CA LYS A 49 -23.15 1.19 4.47
C LYS A 49 -24.32 1.97 3.87
N ASN A 50 -24.04 3.19 3.41
CA ASN A 50 -25.02 4.06 2.77
C ASN A 50 -25.06 3.92 1.23
N ILE A 51 -24.06 3.27 0.63
CA ILE A 51 -23.96 3.06 -0.81
C ILE A 51 -23.72 1.59 -1.02
N GLU A 52 -24.59 0.93 -1.79
CA GLU A 52 -24.42 -0.48 -2.11
C GLU A 52 -23.31 -0.64 -3.17
N LYS A 53 -23.41 0.10 -4.28
CA LYS A 53 -22.45 0.06 -5.39
C LYS A 53 -22.13 1.44 -5.96
N ILE A 54 -20.95 1.56 -6.56
CA ILE A 54 -20.62 2.69 -7.43
C ILE A 54 -20.52 2.23 -8.89
N VAL A 55 -20.93 3.09 -9.81
CA VAL A 55 -20.58 2.99 -11.23
C VAL A 55 -19.40 3.92 -11.46
N PHE A 56 -18.25 3.36 -11.85
CA PHE A 56 -16.97 4.06 -12.01
C PHE A 56 -16.29 3.61 -13.30
N GLY A 57 -16.25 4.49 -14.31
CA GLY A 57 -15.83 4.12 -15.66
C GLY A 57 -16.72 2.99 -16.22
N SER A 58 -16.08 1.93 -16.71
CA SER A 58 -16.74 0.71 -17.20
C SER A 58 -17.13 -0.29 -16.10
N TYR A 59 -16.84 0.00 -14.83
CA TYR A 59 -17.03 -0.93 -13.72
C TYR A 59 -18.24 -0.58 -12.85
N GLU A 60 -18.95 -1.62 -12.39
CA GLU A 60 -19.86 -1.54 -11.25
C GLU A 60 -19.16 -2.20 -10.04
N ILE A 61 -18.83 -1.40 -9.03
CA ILE A 61 -17.99 -1.82 -7.89
C ILE A 61 -18.82 -1.85 -6.62
N GLN A 62 -18.78 -3.00 -5.93
CA GLN A 62 -19.43 -3.20 -4.65
C GLN A 62 -18.69 -2.43 -3.52
N CYS A 63 -19.42 -1.58 -2.79
CA CYS A 63 -18.85 -0.81 -1.68
C CYS A 63 -18.81 -1.62 -0.38
N TRP A 64 -17.83 -1.33 0.47
CA TRP A 64 -17.55 -2.09 1.71
C TRP A 64 -17.94 -1.33 2.97
N TYR A 65 -17.74 -0.01 2.98
CA TYR A 65 -17.91 0.82 4.17
C TYR A 65 -18.78 2.06 3.88
N TYR A 66 -19.31 2.65 4.96
CA TYR A 66 -19.94 3.96 4.92
C TYR A 66 -18.95 5.03 4.45
N SER A 67 -19.42 5.94 3.58
CA SER A 67 -18.72 7.15 3.18
C SER A 67 -19.65 8.36 3.22
N PRO A 68 -19.22 9.53 3.77
CA PRO A 68 -20.09 10.68 4.01
C PRO A 68 -20.37 11.50 2.73
N TYR A 69 -20.82 10.84 1.66
CA TYR A 69 -21.35 11.51 0.48
C TYR A 69 -22.58 12.33 0.84
N ARG A 70 -22.75 13.50 0.21
CA ARG A 70 -23.97 14.30 0.32
C ARG A 70 -25.03 13.70 -0.59
N LEU A 71 -25.74 12.70 -0.07
CA LEU A 71 -26.83 12.00 -0.76
C LEU A 71 -28.18 12.66 -0.46
N LYS A 72 -29.14 12.56 -1.37
CA LYS A 72 -30.54 12.94 -1.13
C LYS A 72 -31.26 11.95 -0.20
N SER A 73 -30.93 10.68 -0.34
CA SER A 73 -31.48 9.58 0.46
C SER A 73 -30.47 9.10 1.51
N LYS A 74 -30.95 8.48 2.60
CA LYS A 74 -30.08 7.90 3.64
C LYS A 74 -29.14 6.82 3.08
N ALA A 75 -29.66 6.02 2.14
CA ALA A 75 -28.89 5.01 1.44
C ALA A 75 -29.32 4.94 -0.04
N VAL A 76 -28.41 4.53 -0.90
CA VAL A 76 -28.64 4.38 -2.35
C VAL A 76 -28.07 3.05 -2.85
N ASP A 77 -28.78 2.42 -3.80
CA ASP A 77 -28.30 1.20 -4.46
C ASP A 77 -27.07 1.50 -5.34
N ARG A 78 -27.12 2.60 -6.10
CA ARG A 78 -26.04 2.97 -7.02
C ARG A 78 -25.73 4.45 -6.95
N LEU A 79 -24.45 4.76 -6.85
CA LEU A 79 -23.92 6.09 -7.03
C LEU A 79 -23.07 6.12 -8.30
N PHE A 80 -23.33 7.06 -9.20
CA PHE A 80 -22.51 7.25 -10.40
C PHE A 80 -21.38 8.21 -10.08
N VAL A 81 -20.14 7.80 -10.35
CA VAL A 81 -18.93 8.58 -10.07
C VAL A 81 -18.09 8.67 -11.34
N CYS A 82 -17.82 9.88 -11.80
CA CYS A 82 -16.99 10.12 -12.98
C CYS A 82 -15.54 9.74 -12.69
N GLU A 83 -14.93 8.92 -13.53
CA GLU A 83 -13.54 8.48 -13.35
C GLU A 83 -12.52 9.62 -13.51
N ASN A 84 -12.86 10.64 -14.30
CA ASN A 84 -11.96 11.75 -14.60
C ASN A 84 -11.97 12.82 -13.50
N CYS A 85 -13.14 13.38 -13.16
CA CYS A 85 -13.24 14.51 -12.23
C CYS A 85 -13.80 14.14 -10.84
N LEU A 86 -14.11 12.86 -10.64
CA LEU A 86 -14.65 12.27 -9.40
C LEU A 86 -15.99 12.89 -8.95
N LEU A 87 -16.64 13.68 -9.81
CA LEU A 87 -17.98 14.20 -9.57
C LEU A 87 -18.95 13.03 -9.48
N TYR A 88 -19.90 13.13 -8.55
CA TYR A 88 -20.85 12.08 -8.26
C TYR A 88 -22.29 12.55 -8.38
N THR A 89 -23.19 11.63 -8.71
CA THR A 89 -24.64 11.86 -8.77
C THR A 89 -25.41 10.57 -8.56
N GLU A 90 -26.59 10.66 -7.96
CA GLU A 90 -27.55 9.55 -7.84
C GLU A 90 -28.37 9.38 -9.15
N ASP A 91 -28.38 10.39 -10.01
CA ASP A 91 -29.18 10.45 -11.24
C ASP A 91 -28.36 10.03 -12.46
N ARG A 92 -28.80 8.92 -13.10
CA ARG A 92 -28.18 8.35 -14.30
C ARG A 92 -28.21 9.28 -15.50
N CYS A 93 -29.30 10.02 -15.70
CA CYS A 93 -29.42 10.95 -16.83
C CYS A 93 -28.45 12.12 -16.66
N ARG A 94 -28.31 12.65 -15.44
CA ARG A 94 -27.31 13.68 -15.15
C ARG A 94 -25.89 13.18 -15.36
N TYR A 95 -25.61 11.93 -14.98
CA TYR A 95 -24.31 11.32 -15.21
C TYR A 95 -24.00 11.21 -16.71
N ALA A 96 -24.96 10.73 -17.52
CA ALA A 96 -24.80 10.66 -18.97
C ALA A 96 -24.57 12.04 -19.61
N CYS A 97 -25.33 13.06 -19.18
CA CYS A 97 -25.12 14.43 -19.64
C CYS A 97 -23.73 14.96 -19.27
N HIS A 98 -23.27 14.67 -18.06
CA HIS A 98 -21.94 15.07 -17.59
C HIS A 98 -20.82 14.46 -18.44
N LEU A 99 -20.90 13.15 -18.73
CA LEU A 99 -19.92 12.47 -19.58
C LEU A 99 -19.92 13.00 -21.02
N ALA A 100 -21.08 13.37 -21.55
CA ALA A 100 -21.20 13.83 -22.94
C ALA A 100 -20.80 15.31 -23.15
N ASN A 101 -21.05 16.18 -22.16
CA ASN A 101 -21.00 17.64 -22.39
C ASN A 101 -20.06 18.39 -21.43
N ASP A 102 -19.94 17.94 -20.18
CA ASP A 102 -19.31 18.74 -19.12
C ASP A 102 -17.88 18.27 -18.82
N CYS A 103 -17.67 16.96 -18.78
CA CYS A 103 -16.40 16.36 -18.42
C CYS A 103 -15.56 16.13 -19.67
N LYS A 104 -14.41 16.80 -19.74
CA LYS A 104 -13.39 16.45 -20.74
C LYS A 104 -12.50 15.36 -20.14
N PRO A 105 -12.16 14.30 -20.89
CA PRO A 105 -11.13 13.36 -20.47
C PRO A 105 -9.84 14.12 -20.15
N SER A 106 -9.33 13.91 -18.95
CA SER A 106 -8.12 14.58 -18.48
C SER A 106 -7.40 13.68 -17.50
N CYS A 107 -6.08 13.75 -17.48
CA CYS A 107 -5.29 13.14 -16.42
C CYS A 107 -5.65 13.77 -15.05
N PRO A 108 -5.37 13.09 -13.93
CA PRO A 108 -5.52 13.67 -12.60
C PRO A 108 -4.89 15.07 -12.51
N PRO A 109 -5.50 16.01 -11.76
CA PRO A 109 -5.02 17.38 -11.67
C PRO A 109 -3.75 17.43 -10.81
N GLY A 110 -2.58 17.25 -11.43
CA GLY A 110 -1.29 17.20 -10.75
C GLY A 110 -0.13 16.94 -11.71
N GLU A 111 1.05 16.77 -11.14
CA GLU A 111 2.29 16.52 -11.91
C GLU A 111 2.52 15.02 -12.06
N ASN A 112 2.90 14.56 -13.25
CA ASN A 112 3.34 13.17 -13.44
C ASN A 112 4.76 13.01 -12.88
N ILE A 113 4.92 12.16 -11.86
CA ILE A 113 6.20 11.93 -11.17
C ILE A 113 6.82 10.56 -11.47
N TYR A 114 6.09 9.67 -12.12
CA TYR A 114 6.53 8.31 -12.45
C TYR A 114 5.78 7.81 -13.68
N GLU A 115 6.51 7.27 -14.64
CA GLU A 115 5.94 6.68 -15.85
C GLU A 115 6.73 5.43 -16.23
N GLU A 116 6.02 4.32 -16.36
CA GLU A 116 6.56 3.05 -16.84
C GLU A 116 5.48 2.32 -17.63
N SER A 117 5.71 2.13 -18.92
CA SER A 117 4.77 1.48 -19.84
C SER A 117 3.38 2.15 -19.81
N ASP A 118 2.35 1.41 -19.43
CA ASP A 118 0.94 1.81 -19.30
C ASP A 118 0.59 2.35 -17.90
N ILE A 119 1.57 2.52 -17.02
CA ILE A 119 1.36 3.00 -15.65
C ILE A 119 1.96 4.38 -15.45
N LYS A 120 1.16 5.28 -14.88
CA LYS A 120 1.59 6.63 -14.47
C LYS A 120 1.23 6.91 -13.02
N VAL A 121 2.05 7.68 -12.31
CA VAL A 121 1.73 8.20 -10.97
C VAL A 121 1.73 9.72 -10.96
N TYR A 122 0.60 10.29 -10.56
CA TYR A 122 0.41 11.73 -10.46
C TYR A 122 0.50 12.19 -9.00
N GLU A 123 1.27 13.25 -8.74
CA GLU A 123 1.33 13.95 -7.47
C GLU A 123 0.34 15.12 -7.48
N VAL A 124 -0.62 15.08 -6.56
CA VAL A 124 -1.73 16.02 -6.44
C VAL A 124 -1.72 16.63 -5.04
N PHE A 125 -1.57 17.95 -4.95
CA PHE A 125 -1.60 18.66 -3.67
C PHE A 125 -3.04 18.99 -3.27
N GLY A 126 -3.40 18.69 -2.01
CA GLY A 126 -4.71 19.07 -1.46
C GLY A 126 -4.83 20.57 -1.16
N ALA A 127 -3.71 21.26 -0.94
CA ALA A 127 -3.62 22.72 -0.91
C ALA A 127 -2.82 23.26 -2.09
N LEU A 128 -3.28 24.36 -2.68
CA LEU A 128 -2.45 25.18 -3.57
C LEU A 128 -1.67 26.19 -2.73
N GLU A 129 -0.36 25.97 -2.58
CA GLU A 129 0.57 26.98 -2.01
C GLU A 129 0.85 28.15 -2.97
N LYS A 130 0.44 28.07 -4.24
CA LYS A 130 0.73 29.12 -5.24
C LYS A 130 -0.37 30.20 -5.27
N PRO A 131 -0.06 31.48 -4.93
CA PRO A 131 -1.03 32.57 -4.88
C PRO A 131 -1.60 33.00 -6.25
N PHE A 132 -1.14 32.42 -7.36
CA PHE A 132 -1.50 32.86 -8.72
C PHE A 132 -2.80 32.23 -9.27
N TYR A 133 -3.37 31.21 -8.62
CA TYR A 133 -4.56 30.50 -9.12
C TYR A 133 -5.70 30.47 -8.10
N VAL A 134 -6.24 31.64 -7.76
CA VAL A 134 -7.39 31.76 -6.83
C VAL A 134 -8.65 31.06 -7.38
N ILE A 135 -8.84 31.01 -8.71
CA ILE A 135 -10.00 30.33 -9.34
C ILE A 135 -9.79 28.80 -9.44
N ALA A 136 -8.56 28.33 -9.67
CA ALA A 136 -8.29 26.88 -9.70
C ALA A 136 -8.24 26.27 -8.30
N LYS A 137 -8.02 27.08 -7.24
CA LYS A 137 -7.95 26.61 -5.85
C LYS A 137 -9.13 25.72 -5.44
N GLY A 138 -10.36 26.12 -5.80
CA GLY A 138 -11.54 25.31 -5.51
C GLY A 138 -11.51 23.96 -6.24
N LEU A 139 -11.05 23.93 -7.49
CA LEU A 139 -11.12 22.74 -8.34
C LEU A 139 -10.26 21.58 -7.81
N PHE A 140 -9.01 21.85 -7.42
CA PHE A 140 -8.11 20.83 -6.86
C PHE A 140 -8.58 20.34 -5.49
N GLN A 141 -9.02 21.25 -4.62
CA GLN A 141 -9.55 20.88 -3.31
C GLN A 141 -10.78 19.99 -3.44
N PHE A 142 -11.74 20.35 -4.31
CA PHE A 142 -12.92 19.53 -4.55
C PHE A 142 -12.58 18.16 -5.14
N TYR A 143 -11.57 18.09 -6.01
CA TYR A 143 -11.09 16.82 -6.54
C TYR A 143 -10.56 15.92 -5.42
N CYS A 144 -9.67 16.43 -4.55
CA CYS A 144 -9.11 15.69 -3.43
C CYS A 144 -10.17 15.27 -2.39
N GLN A 145 -11.17 16.11 -2.15
CA GLN A 145 -12.31 15.75 -1.28
C GLN A 145 -13.14 14.60 -1.87
N ARG A 146 -13.44 14.65 -3.18
CA ARG A 146 -14.14 13.57 -3.89
C ARG A 146 -13.32 12.28 -3.92
N LEU A 147 -12.01 12.38 -4.09
CA LEU A 147 -11.09 11.25 -3.99
C LEU A 147 -11.11 10.63 -2.58
N CYS A 148 -11.14 11.46 -1.53
CA CYS A 148 -11.25 10.96 -0.17
C CYS A 148 -12.59 10.27 0.10
N LEU A 149 -13.69 10.81 -0.41
CA LEU A 149 -15.01 10.17 -0.33
C LEU A 149 -15.02 8.81 -1.05
N LEU A 150 -14.38 8.71 -2.23
CA LEU A 150 -14.23 7.46 -2.97
C LEU A 150 -13.39 6.45 -2.17
N ALA A 151 -12.23 6.88 -1.65
CA ALA A 151 -11.37 6.03 -0.83
C ALA A 151 -12.07 5.52 0.43
N LYS A 152 -12.91 6.34 1.07
CA LYS A 152 -13.64 5.98 2.30
C LYS A 152 -14.64 4.82 2.08
N LEU A 153 -15.10 4.59 0.85
CA LEU A 153 -15.93 3.42 0.53
C LEU A 153 -15.19 2.08 0.68
N PHE A 154 -13.86 2.11 0.68
CA PHE A 154 -12.97 0.94 0.70
C PHE A 154 -11.94 0.97 1.83
N ILE A 155 -11.91 2.04 2.64
CA ILE A 155 -11.10 2.16 3.85
C ILE A 155 -12.02 2.39 5.05
N ASP A 156 -11.98 1.48 6.03
CA ASP A 156 -12.83 1.57 7.22
C ASP A 156 -12.45 2.79 8.09
N HIS A 157 -11.18 2.87 8.48
CA HIS A 157 -10.69 3.82 9.48
C HIS A 157 -10.21 5.17 8.92
N LYS A 158 -10.67 5.58 7.73
CA LYS A 158 -10.36 6.93 7.20
C LYS A 158 -11.25 7.97 7.88
N THR A 159 -10.64 8.90 8.60
CA THR A 159 -11.33 9.92 9.41
C THR A 159 -11.54 11.23 8.65
N LEU A 160 -10.54 11.67 7.88
CA LEU A 160 -10.57 12.95 7.17
C LEU A 160 -10.99 12.76 5.71
N CYS A 161 -12.13 13.36 5.34
CA CYS A 161 -12.65 13.39 3.96
C CYS A 161 -12.75 14.78 3.34
N PHE A 162 -12.86 15.82 4.17
CA PHE A 162 -13.10 17.20 3.72
C PHE A 162 -11.89 18.11 3.92
N ASP A 163 -11.15 17.91 5.01
CA ASP A 163 -9.90 18.62 5.31
C ASP A 163 -8.75 17.93 4.58
N VAL A 164 -8.42 18.44 3.39
CA VAL A 164 -7.44 17.85 2.47
C VAL A 164 -6.18 18.71 2.32
N GLU A 165 -6.20 19.93 2.86
CA GLU A 165 -5.18 20.95 2.67
C GLU A 165 -3.79 20.51 3.11
N ASN A 166 -3.70 19.68 4.15
CA ASN A 166 -2.43 19.19 4.69
C ASN A 166 -1.94 17.89 4.04
N PHE A 167 -2.60 17.43 2.97
CA PHE A 167 -2.30 16.16 2.33
C PHE A 167 -1.77 16.34 0.91
N ILE A 168 -0.82 15.47 0.56
CA ILE A 168 -0.40 15.18 -0.81
C ILE A 168 -0.97 13.83 -1.18
N PHE A 169 -1.55 13.72 -2.37
CA PHE A 169 -2.14 12.50 -2.92
C PHE A 169 -1.31 12.02 -4.10
N TYR A 170 -1.02 10.73 -4.11
CA TYR A 170 -0.30 10.06 -5.18
C TYR A 170 -1.24 9.08 -5.86
N LEU A 171 -1.62 9.36 -7.10
CA LEU A 171 -2.62 8.59 -7.85
C LEU A 171 -1.92 7.75 -8.92
N LEU A 172 -1.98 6.44 -8.77
CA LEU A 172 -1.55 5.49 -9.79
C LEU A 172 -2.70 5.26 -10.77
N CYS A 173 -2.39 5.46 -12.05
CA CYS A 173 -3.33 5.32 -13.16
C CYS A 173 -2.82 4.31 -14.19
N GLU A 174 -3.75 3.56 -14.76
CA GLU A 174 -3.58 2.71 -15.94
C GLU A 174 -3.95 3.55 -17.18
N MET A 175 -3.14 3.45 -18.23
CA MET A 175 -3.28 4.21 -19.47
C MET A 175 -3.66 3.27 -20.60
N ASP A 176 -4.73 3.59 -21.31
CA ASP A 176 -5.14 2.89 -22.53
C ASP A 176 -5.57 3.88 -23.63
N ASP A 177 -6.18 3.35 -24.70
CA ASP A 177 -6.66 4.15 -25.83
C ASP A 177 -7.87 5.05 -25.47
N ASP A 178 -8.62 4.71 -24.42
CA ASP A 178 -9.79 5.45 -23.92
C ASP A 178 -9.38 6.55 -22.92
N GLY A 179 -8.23 6.41 -22.25
CA GLY A 179 -7.58 7.50 -21.53
C GLY A 179 -6.78 7.09 -20.30
N THR A 180 -6.95 7.87 -19.22
CA THR A 180 -6.25 7.70 -17.94
C THR A 180 -7.23 7.20 -16.89
N HIS A 181 -7.02 6.00 -16.37
CA HIS A 181 -7.92 5.36 -15.41
C HIS A 181 -7.28 5.27 -14.03
N ILE A 182 -7.88 5.94 -13.04
CA ILE A 182 -7.40 5.87 -11.65
C ILE A 182 -7.58 4.45 -11.14
N ALA A 183 -6.48 3.81 -10.73
CA ALA A 183 -6.49 2.43 -10.27
C ALA A 183 -6.19 2.32 -8.76
N ALA A 184 -5.28 3.14 -8.25
CA ALA A 184 -4.91 3.14 -6.84
C ALA A 184 -4.44 4.54 -6.39
N MET A 185 -4.43 4.76 -5.09
CA MET A 185 -3.89 5.98 -4.50
C MET A 185 -3.28 5.73 -3.12
N PHE A 186 -2.39 6.62 -2.71
CA PHE A 186 -2.13 6.84 -1.30
C PHE A 186 -2.06 8.33 -0.99
N SER A 187 -2.28 8.69 0.28
CA SER A 187 -2.10 10.05 0.78
C SER A 187 -0.93 10.13 1.75
N LYS A 188 -0.27 11.27 1.81
CA LYS A 188 0.80 11.60 2.76
C LYS A 188 0.49 12.95 3.39
N GLU A 189 0.55 13.03 4.71
CA GLU A 189 0.43 14.31 5.42
C GLU A 189 1.77 15.07 5.36
N MET A 190 1.73 16.36 5.03
CA MET A 190 2.94 17.16 4.76
C MET A 190 3.88 17.28 5.95
N TYR A 191 3.33 17.38 7.16
CA TYR A 191 4.09 17.64 8.40
C TYR A 191 4.16 16.44 9.34
N SER A 192 3.96 15.24 8.80
CA SER A 192 4.01 13.99 9.55
C SER A 192 5.33 13.25 9.33
N ALA A 193 5.80 12.54 10.36
CA ALA A 193 6.88 11.58 10.20
C ALA A 193 6.44 10.34 9.39
N ASN A 194 5.13 10.13 9.25
CA ASN A 194 4.59 9.03 8.46
C ASN A 194 4.79 9.31 6.96
N ASN A 195 5.27 8.32 6.23
CA ASN A 195 5.44 8.44 4.77
C ASN A 195 4.18 8.08 3.99
N LEU A 196 3.18 7.51 4.66
CA LEU A 196 1.90 7.11 4.09
C LEU A 196 0.83 7.15 5.17
N ALA A 197 -0.25 7.88 4.91
CA ALA A 197 -1.41 8.03 5.79
C ALA A 197 -2.51 7.01 5.44
N CYS A 198 -3.03 7.07 4.22
CA CYS A 198 -4.03 6.12 3.70
C CYS A 198 -3.53 5.54 2.38
N ILE A 199 -3.85 4.28 2.10
CA ILE A 199 -3.60 3.62 0.82
C ILE A 199 -4.84 2.83 0.40
N MET A 200 -5.18 2.90 -0.88
CA MET A 200 -6.31 2.19 -1.46
C MET A 200 -5.99 1.80 -2.90
N THR A 201 -6.26 0.54 -3.23
CA THR A 201 -6.37 0.06 -4.61
C THR A 201 -7.83 -0.26 -4.85
N LEU A 202 -8.43 0.34 -5.88
CA LEU A 202 -9.83 0.08 -6.22
C LEU A 202 -10.05 -1.43 -6.42
N PRO A 203 -11.17 -2.00 -5.96
CA PRO A 203 -11.39 -3.44 -6.00
C PRO A 203 -11.17 -4.09 -7.38
N CYS A 204 -11.57 -3.42 -8.47
CA CYS A 204 -11.37 -3.91 -9.85
C CYS A 204 -9.90 -3.94 -10.30
N TYR A 205 -8.99 -3.23 -9.61
CA TYR A 205 -7.55 -3.18 -9.90
C TYR A 205 -6.69 -3.91 -8.86
N GLN A 206 -7.31 -4.61 -7.90
CA GLN A 206 -6.57 -5.38 -6.91
C GLN A 206 -5.85 -6.57 -7.54
N ARG A 207 -4.81 -7.07 -6.86
CA ARG A 207 -3.97 -8.20 -7.30
C ARG A 207 -3.15 -7.97 -8.58
N LYS A 208 -3.14 -6.76 -9.15
CA LYS A 208 -2.23 -6.32 -10.22
C LYS A 208 -0.84 -5.86 -9.72
N GLY A 209 -0.59 -5.87 -8.41
CA GLY A 209 0.68 -5.40 -7.81
C GLY A 209 0.74 -3.90 -7.48
N TYR A 210 -0.28 -3.12 -7.84
CA TYR A 210 -0.31 -1.66 -7.65
C TYR A 210 -0.14 -1.21 -6.19
N GLY A 211 -0.76 -1.91 -5.23
CA GLY A 211 -0.55 -1.60 -3.81
C GLY A 211 0.91 -1.74 -3.37
N ASN A 212 1.63 -2.75 -3.90
CA ASN A 212 3.05 -2.95 -3.61
C ASN A 212 3.93 -1.88 -4.28
N LEU A 213 3.58 -1.45 -5.49
CA LEU A 213 4.26 -0.34 -6.18
C LEU A 213 4.11 0.97 -5.39
N LEU A 214 2.91 1.28 -4.89
CA LEU A 214 2.67 2.47 -4.08
C LEU A 214 3.42 2.44 -2.72
N ILE A 215 3.51 1.27 -2.08
CA ILE A 215 4.34 1.11 -0.87
C ILE A 215 5.82 1.35 -1.19
N GLN A 216 6.33 0.78 -2.28
CA GLN A 216 7.71 1.02 -2.73
C GLN A 216 7.98 2.50 -2.98
N LEU A 217 7.04 3.18 -3.67
CA LEU A 217 7.15 4.60 -3.95
C LEU A 217 7.20 5.44 -2.67
N SER A 218 6.37 5.13 -1.65
CA SER A 218 6.39 5.86 -0.38
C SER A 218 7.73 5.76 0.34
N TYR A 219 8.38 4.60 0.31
CA TYR A 219 9.73 4.41 0.88
C TYR A 219 10.83 5.06 0.03
N GLU A 220 10.73 5.00 -1.30
CA GLU A 220 11.71 5.65 -2.19
C GLU A 220 11.70 7.18 -2.01
N MET A 221 10.52 7.77 -1.80
CA MET A 221 10.41 9.19 -1.45
C MET A 221 11.08 9.51 -0.11
N SER A 222 10.83 8.72 0.94
CA SER A 222 11.51 8.86 2.24
C SER A 222 13.03 8.78 2.11
N LYS A 223 13.53 7.82 1.32
CA LYS A 223 14.96 7.63 1.05
C LYS A 223 15.57 8.86 0.36
N ARG A 224 14.92 9.42 -0.66
CA ARG A 224 15.36 10.64 -1.35
C ARG A 224 15.33 11.86 -0.44
N ALA A 225 14.31 11.97 0.41
CA ALA A 225 14.20 13.02 1.43
C ALA A 225 15.23 12.86 2.57
N LYS A 226 15.96 11.73 2.63
CA LYS A 226 16.87 11.37 3.72
C LYS A 226 16.19 11.41 5.10
N TYR A 227 14.89 11.09 5.13
CA TYR A 227 14.08 11.11 6.33
C TYR A 227 13.36 9.75 6.47
N PRO A 228 13.66 8.96 7.51
CA PRO A 228 13.02 7.67 7.70
C PRO A 228 11.53 7.86 7.95
N GLY A 229 10.70 7.10 7.23
CA GLY A 229 9.25 7.16 7.36
C GLY A 229 8.65 5.78 7.58
N THR A 230 7.52 5.76 8.28
CA THR A 230 6.70 4.57 8.48
C THR A 230 5.26 4.85 8.05
N PRO A 231 4.47 3.84 7.70
CA PRO A 231 3.04 4.04 7.52
C PRO A 231 2.34 4.41 8.82
N GLU A 232 1.24 5.16 8.68
CA GLU A 232 0.30 5.47 9.76
C GLU A 232 -0.39 4.19 10.29
N ARG A 233 -0.74 4.22 11.57
CA ARG A 233 -1.42 3.13 12.29
C ARG A 233 -2.75 3.63 12.86
N PRO A 234 -3.76 2.75 13.01
CA PRO A 234 -3.74 1.31 12.76
C PRO A 234 -3.82 0.94 11.26
N PHE A 235 -3.30 -0.24 10.91
CA PHE A 235 -3.44 -0.78 9.55
C PHE A 235 -4.84 -1.33 9.32
N SER A 236 -5.28 -1.35 8.06
CA SER A 236 -6.32 -2.29 7.63
C SER A 236 -5.72 -3.70 7.48
N ASP A 237 -6.56 -4.72 7.59
CA ASP A 237 -6.20 -6.12 7.37
C ASP A 237 -5.43 -6.37 6.06
N LEU A 238 -5.84 -5.71 4.97
CA LEU A 238 -5.17 -5.81 3.67
C LEU A 238 -3.87 -4.99 3.64
N GLY A 239 -3.85 -3.83 4.31
CA GLY A 239 -2.66 -3.00 4.45
C GLY A 239 -1.56 -3.73 5.19
N GLU A 240 -1.88 -4.35 6.33
CA GLU A 240 -0.91 -5.08 7.16
C GLU A 240 -0.25 -6.23 6.39
N ILE A 241 -1.04 -7.03 5.65
CA ILE A 241 -0.50 -8.10 4.80
C ILE A 241 0.42 -7.52 3.72
N SER A 242 0.01 -6.43 3.08
CA SER A 242 0.79 -5.80 2.00
C SER A 242 2.13 -5.26 2.51
N TYR A 243 2.14 -4.60 3.67
CA TYR A 243 3.36 -4.11 4.31
C TYR A 243 4.27 -5.25 4.80
N LYS A 244 3.71 -6.29 5.42
CA LYS A 244 4.49 -7.47 5.84
C LYS A 244 5.16 -8.15 4.64
N LYS A 245 4.43 -8.31 3.53
CA LYS A 245 4.99 -8.84 2.28
C LYS A 245 6.11 -7.96 1.74
N TYR A 246 5.92 -6.64 1.71
CA TYR A 246 6.94 -5.70 1.26
C TYR A 246 8.20 -5.75 2.14
N TRP A 247 8.06 -5.67 3.46
CA TRP A 247 9.21 -5.71 4.38
C TRP A 247 9.95 -7.03 4.31
N LEU A 248 9.24 -8.15 4.19
CA LEU A 248 9.87 -9.45 3.97
C LEU A 248 10.70 -9.43 2.68
N TRP A 249 10.12 -8.97 1.56
CA TRP A 249 10.84 -8.88 0.29
C TRP A 249 12.10 -7.99 0.41
N VAL A 250 12.00 -6.82 1.03
CA VAL A 250 13.17 -5.93 1.27
C VAL A 250 14.26 -6.64 2.08
N LEU A 251 13.89 -7.39 3.12
CA LEU A 251 14.84 -8.16 3.92
C LEU A 251 15.51 -9.26 3.09
N LEU A 252 14.75 -9.99 2.27
CA LEU A 252 15.29 -11.03 1.40
C LEU A 252 16.29 -10.47 0.39
N GLU A 253 15.94 -9.36 -0.29
CA GLU A 253 16.85 -8.65 -1.19
C GLU A 253 18.12 -8.16 -0.48
N PHE A 254 17.98 -7.64 0.74
CA PHE A 254 19.12 -7.23 1.56
C PHE A 254 20.04 -8.43 1.87
N PHE A 255 19.49 -9.59 2.22
CA PHE A 255 20.26 -10.80 2.50
C PHE A 255 20.92 -11.40 1.27
N ASP A 256 20.28 -11.31 0.09
CA ASP A 256 20.90 -11.73 -1.17
C ASP A 256 21.95 -10.71 -1.67
N SER A 257 21.93 -9.47 -1.18
CA SER A 257 22.88 -8.45 -1.63
C SER A 257 24.36 -8.87 -1.45
N THR A 258 25.22 -8.46 -2.38
CA THR A 258 26.67 -8.69 -2.30
C THR A 258 27.33 -8.08 -1.07
N ALA A 259 26.67 -7.14 -0.39
CA ALA A 259 27.10 -6.58 0.89
C ALA A 259 27.09 -7.62 2.02
N MET A 260 26.08 -8.50 2.07
CA MET A 260 26.03 -9.63 3.01
C MET A 260 26.97 -10.77 2.61
N ARG A 261 27.26 -10.92 1.31
CA ARG A 261 28.22 -11.92 0.80
C ARG A 261 29.67 -11.64 1.23
N LYS A 262 29.98 -10.42 1.67
CA LYS A 262 31.27 -10.08 2.29
C LYS A 262 31.19 -10.27 3.81
N ALA A 263 31.51 -11.48 4.28
CA ALA A 263 31.59 -11.82 5.71
C ALA A 263 32.45 -10.85 6.55
N SER A 264 33.38 -10.12 5.92
CA SER A 264 34.21 -9.11 6.57
C SER A 264 33.42 -7.89 7.09
N PHE A 265 32.30 -7.51 6.46
CA PHE A 265 31.53 -6.34 6.91
C PHE A 265 30.83 -6.59 8.24
N ILE A 266 30.32 -7.81 8.44
CA ILE A 266 29.70 -8.24 9.70
C ILE A 266 30.73 -8.23 10.84
N LEU A 267 31.92 -8.81 10.61
CA LEU A 267 32.98 -8.90 11.62
C LEU A 267 33.54 -7.52 12.02
N THR A 268 33.66 -6.60 11.05
CA THR A 268 34.22 -5.26 11.31
C THR A 268 33.22 -4.35 12.05
N PHE A 269 31.92 -4.44 11.73
CA PHE A 269 30.85 -3.69 12.40
C PHE A 269 30.73 -4.05 13.89
N PHE A 270 30.81 -5.35 14.23
CA PHE A 270 30.76 -5.80 15.63
C PHE A 270 32.07 -5.54 16.39
N SER A 271 33.22 -5.60 15.71
CA SER A 271 34.53 -5.29 16.28
C SER A 271 34.69 -3.83 16.71
N GLN A 272 34.04 -2.87 16.03
CA GLN A 272 34.15 -1.45 16.37
C GLN A 272 33.22 -0.99 17.51
N HIS A 273 32.21 -1.77 17.84
CA HIS A 273 31.17 -1.38 18.81
C HIS A 273 31.10 -2.24 20.07
N THR A 274 31.95 -3.27 20.21
CA THR A 274 32.03 -4.08 21.43
C THR A 274 33.48 -4.24 21.89
N SER A 275 33.84 -3.56 22.97
CA SER A 275 35.12 -3.76 23.67
C SER A 275 35.11 -5.11 24.39
N SER A 276 36.05 -5.98 23.99
CA SER A 276 36.50 -7.20 24.69
C SER A 276 35.44 -8.13 25.27
N PHE A 277 34.83 -8.97 24.42
CA PHE A 277 34.56 -10.40 24.71
C PHE A 277 34.14 -11.15 23.42
N ALA A 278 35.00 -11.10 22.40
CA ALA A 278 34.80 -11.85 21.17
C ALA A 278 35.49 -13.21 21.28
N PHE A 279 34.74 -14.29 21.50
CA PHE A 279 35.07 -15.60 20.91
C PHE A 279 33.93 -16.64 20.83
N HIS A 280 32.71 -16.38 21.34
CA HIS A 280 31.61 -17.37 21.18
C HIS A 280 30.19 -16.81 20.99
N LEU A 281 30.02 -15.52 20.67
CA LEU A 281 28.69 -14.87 20.68
C LEU A 281 28.25 -14.21 19.36
N SER A 282 28.94 -14.43 18.25
CA SER A 282 28.65 -13.79 16.96
C SER A 282 27.83 -14.69 16.02
N TRP A 283 26.59 -14.95 16.39
CA TRP A 283 25.48 -15.40 15.53
C TRP A 283 24.19 -15.45 16.34
N PRO A 284 24.19 -15.99 17.58
CA PRO A 284 22.98 -16.05 18.41
C PRO A 284 22.46 -14.66 18.78
N ILE A 285 23.33 -13.65 18.97
CA ILE A 285 22.90 -12.28 19.28
C ILE A 285 22.27 -11.62 18.05
N LEU A 286 22.79 -11.87 16.84
CA LEU A 286 22.18 -11.42 15.59
C LEU A 286 20.84 -12.12 15.36
N CYS A 287 20.78 -13.43 15.63
CA CYS A 287 19.57 -14.23 15.62
C CYS A 287 18.58 -13.79 16.69
N SER A 288 19.02 -13.33 17.86
CA SER A 288 18.16 -12.78 18.91
C SER A 288 17.67 -11.38 18.57
N LEU A 289 18.49 -10.56 17.90
CA LEU A 289 18.07 -9.24 17.40
C LEU A 289 17.08 -9.38 16.24
N LEU A 290 17.33 -10.33 15.33
CA LEU A 290 16.43 -10.69 14.24
C LEU A 290 15.17 -11.36 14.78
N SER A 291 15.28 -12.33 15.69
CA SER A 291 14.16 -12.92 16.44
C SER A 291 13.34 -11.86 17.17
N TYR A 292 13.98 -10.86 17.78
CA TYR A 292 13.33 -9.74 18.44
C TYR A 292 12.66 -8.77 17.45
N LEU A 293 13.28 -8.49 16.30
CA LEU A 293 12.71 -7.69 15.21
C LEU A 293 11.56 -8.43 14.51
N PHE A 294 11.67 -9.75 14.35
CA PHE A 294 10.62 -10.62 13.83
C PHE A 294 9.47 -10.71 14.84
N SER A 295 9.71 -11.13 16.08
CA SER A 295 8.68 -11.27 17.13
C SER A 295 7.93 -9.97 17.49
N LYS A 296 8.52 -8.79 17.28
CA LYS A 296 7.83 -7.51 17.46
C LYS A 296 7.02 -7.01 16.25
N PHE A 297 7.29 -7.49 15.03
CA PHE A 297 6.70 -6.93 13.81
C PHE A 297 5.96 -7.96 12.91
N ILE A 298 6.22 -9.25 13.06
CA ILE A 298 5.73 -10.33 12.19
C ILE A 298 5.49 -11.56 13.08
N LEU A 299 4.27 -12.09 13.07
CA LEU A 299 3.81 -13.23 13.89
C LEU A 299 4.83 -14.40 14.01
N SER A 300 4.74 -15.11 15.15
CA SER A 300 5.51 -16.25 15.69
C SER A 300 6.05 -17.32 14.71
N PHE A 301 6.99 -16.96 13.84
CA PHE A 301 7.78 -17.93 13.07
C PHE A 301 9.22 -17.47 12.96
N HIS A 302 10.17 -18.40 13.13
CA HIS A 302 11.58 -18.18 12.89
C HIS A 302 11.98 -18.74 11.52
N VAL A 303 12.27 -17.85 10.58
CA VAL A 303 12.90 -18.21 9.29
C VAL A 303 14.40 -18.29 9.52
N PHE A 304 15.00 -19.45 9.25
CA PHE A 304 16.44 -19.66 9.38
C PHE A 304 17.09 -19.84 8.00
N PHE A 305 17.77 -18.79 7.53
CA PHE A 305 18.80 -18.74 6.48
C PHE A 305 18.48 -19.19 5.04
N PRO A 306 18.98 -18.45 4.02
CA PRO A 306 19.05 -18.91 2.64
C PRO A 306 20.28 -19.80 2.38
N ARG A 307 20.12 -20.91 1.66
CA ARG A 307 21.23 -21.69 1.06
C ARG A 307 21.18 -21.57 -0.46
N THR A 308 22.36 -21.44 -1.09
CA THR A 308 22.47 -21.51 -2.56
C THR A 308 22.31 -22.96 -3.02
N VAL A 309 21.36 -23.20 -3.92
CA VAL A 309 21.25 -24.48 -4.62
C VAL A 309 22.06 -24.38 -5.91
N SER A 310 23.17 -25.12 -5.99
CA SER A 310 23.86 -25.35 -7.27
C SER A 310 23.05 -26.35 -8.08
N SER A 311 22.81 -26.05 -9.36
CA SER A 311 22.57 -27.12 -10.34
C SER A 311 23.85 -27.92 -10.54
#